data_AF-A0A8T7FFU5-F1
#
_entry.id   AF-A0A8T7FFU5-F1
#
_cell.length_a   1.000
_cell.length_b   1.000
_cell.length_c   1.000
_cell.angle_alpha   90.00
_cell.angle_beta   90.00
_cell.angle_gamma   90.00
#
_symmetry.space_group_name_H-M   'P 1'
#
loop_
_entity.id
_entity.type
_entity.pdbx_description
1 polymer ?
#
loop_
_entity_poly.entity_id
_entity_poly.type
_entity_poly.pdbx_seq_one_letter_code
_entity_poly.pdbx_strand_id
1 'polypeptide(L)'
;MSDRTLKLFVSLKQIRYSGNNIGDDLSFAFETNGETVFLDQKIASGKSLQIERVLWRKATTDGEEVNVDIKAMVVEQDSIFSDIGEGQSAFLYEVSPLSAKSLEFQVNVSAKGEGKKTATFTFSIEIGVREADYSRFDKALEYMYQEMVTNAQSQAVEDIKAELDQGKTLSALLKWRSLVKENAVWDHKPKLAEKFIKDSDDYYLPIRGDTEHEFFYDIWSNVHYGFVGSSAGFDSDTLHKYASASWIGAGKEDKGDYLSVQIGIDLWNKYQLKLAPADVSDEILSRLQEYLQIQEDYPGVLVVIDWLDGNLK
;
A
#
# COMPACT_ATOMS: atom_id res chain seq x y z
N MET A 1 -10.73 -8.56 -24.74
CA MET A 1 -11.52 -8.51 -23.49
C MET A 1 -10.56 -8.00 -22.45
N SER A 2 -10.86 -6.89 -21.75
CA SER A 2 -9.95 -6.38 -20.73
C SER A 2 -9.82 -7.44 -19.65
N ASP A 3 -8.60 -7.86 -19.36
CA ASP A 3 -8.29 -8.74 -18.23
C ASP A 3 -8.60 -7.96 -16.96
N ARG A 4 -9.84 -8.05 -16.46
CA ARG A 4 -10.28 -7.30 -15.28
C ARG A 4 -9.69 -8.02 -14.07
N THR A 5 -8.64 -7.44 -13.50
CA THR A 5 -8.11 -7.91 -12.23
C THR A 5 -9.16 -7.70 -11.15
N LEU A 6 -9.68 -8.80 -10.61
CA LEU A 6 -10.58 -8.80 -9.48
C LEU A 6 -9.77 -9.00 -8.20
N LYS A 7 -10.28 -8.48 -7.09
CA LYS A 7 -9.76 -8.75 -5.77
C LYS A 7 -10.88 -9.34 -4.92
N LEU A 8 -10.60 -10.50 -4.33
CA LEU A 8 -11.45 -11.16 -3.35
C LEU A 8 -11.05 -10.69 -1.95
N PHE A 9 -12.03 -10.40 -1.11
CA PHE A 9 -11.84 -10.01 0.28
C PHE A 9 -12.67 -10.88 1.18
N VAL A 10 -12.12 -11.23 2.34
CA VAL A 10 -12.83 -11.84 3.45
C VAL A 10 -12.79 -10.85 4.60
N SER A 11 -13.94 -10.30 4.99
CA SER A 11 -14.06 -9.26 6.01
C SER A 11 -14.93 -9.71 7.17
N LEU A 12 -14.46 -9.52 8.40
CA LEU A 12 -15.29 -9.54 9.59
C LEU A 12 -16.17 -8.29 9.62
N LYS A 13 -17.49 -8.50 9.68
CA LYS A 13 -18.51 -7.43 9.73
C LYS A 13 -19.09 -7.23 11.11
N GLN A 14 -19.19 -8.31 11.89
CA GLN A 14 -19.82 -8.26 13.19
C GLN A 14 -19.31 -9.36 14.12
N ILE A 15 -19.18 -9.01 15.40
CA ILE A 15 -19.03 -9.96 16.51
C ILE A 15 -20.29 -9.86 17.36
N ARG A 16 -20.98 -10.98 17.61
CA ARG A 16 -22.07 -11.09 18.57
C ARG A 16 -21.66 -11.96 19.73
N TYR A 17 -21.81 -11.45 20.95
CA TYR A 17 -21.51 -12.18 22.17
C TYR A 17 -22.81 -12.53 22.91
N SER A 18 -23.06 -13.82 23.10
CA SER A 18 -24.22 -14.37 23.80
C SER A 18 -23.84 -15.47 24.81
N GLY A 19 -24.82 -15.99 25.55
CA GLY A 19 -24.60 -17.00 26.58
C GLY A 19 -24.15 -16.40 27.92
N ASN A 20 -23.35 -17.14 28.67
CA ASN A 20 -22.86 -16.69 29.96
C ASN A 20 -21.83 -15.55 29.82
N ASN A 21 -21.81 -14.66 30.81
CA ASN A 21 -20.74 -13.68 30.95
C ASN A 21 -19.45 -14.36 31.43
N ILE A 22 -18.38 -14.25 30.64
CA ILE A 22 -17.03 -14.76 30.94
C ILE A 22 -16.01 -13.62 31.10
N GLY A 23 -16.40 -12.37 30.85
CA GLY A 23 -15.52 -11.21 30.74
C GLY A 23 -15.94 -10.34 29.56
N ASP A 24 -15.46 -9.10 29.50
CA ASP A 24 -15.66 -8.22 28.34
C ASP A 24 -14.36 -7.82 27.63
N ASP A 25 -13.20 -8.10 28.22
CA ASP A 25 -11.87 -7.88 27.65
C ASP A 25 -11.41 -9.13 26.87
N LEU A 26 -11.63 -9.12 25.55
CA LEU A 26 -11.46 -10.29 24.71
C LEU A 26 -10.41 -10.05 23.63
N SER A 27 -9.55 -11.05 23.45
CA SER A 27 -8.69 -11.20 22.28
C SER A 27 -9.28 -12.19 21.30
N PHE A 28 -9.26 -11.80 20.04
CA PHE A 28 -9.64 -12.63 18.90
C PHE A 28 -8.44 -12.83 18.00
N ALA A 29 -8.21 -14.06 17.56
CA ALA A 29 -7.30 -14.36 16.46
C ALA A 29 -8.11 -15.01 15.34
N PHE A 30 -7.96 -14.49 14.13
CA PHE A 30 -8.59 -15.03 12.93
C PHE A 30 -7.50 -15.51 12.00
N GLU A 31 -7.45 -16.82 11.73
CA GLU A 31 -6.58 -17.39 10.70
C GLU A 31 -7.43 -17.63 9.46
N THR A 32 -7.10 -17.01 8.33
CA THR A 32 -7.77 -17.25 7.05
C THR A 32 -6.76 -17.62 5.99
N ASN A 33 -6.89 -18.81 5.41
CA ASN A 33 -5.97 -19.35 4.40
C ASN A 33 -4.47 -19.25 4.77
N GLY A 34 -4.14 -19.32 6.07
CA GLY A 34 -2.78 -19.26 6.59
C GLY A 34 -2.30 -17.89 7.08
N GLU A 35 -3.04 -16.82 6.80
CA GLU A 35 -2.77 -15.46 7.32
C GLU A 35 -3.53 -15.24 8.63
N THR A 36 -2.89 -14.59 9.62
CA THR A 36 -3.49 -14.37 10.94
C THR A 36 -3.68 -12.89 11.24
N VAL A 37 -4.89 -12.51 11.66
CA VAL A 37 -5.24 -11.17 12.16
C VAL A 37 -5.63 -11.26 13.62
N PHE A 38 -5.00 -10.43 14.45
CA PHE A 38 -5.35 -10.26 15.87
C PHE A 38 -6.23 -9.03 16.07
N LEU A 39 -7.15 -9.14 17.03
CA LEU A 39 -8.09 -8.09 17.37
C LEU A 39 -8.43 -8.15 18.86
N ASP A 40 -8.12 -7.09 19.58
CA ASP A 40 -8.56 -6.92 20.97
C ASP A 40 -9.78 -6.01 21.01
N GLN A 41 -10.86 -6.44 21.65
CA GLN A 41 -12.11 -5.68 21.74
C GLN A 41 -12.78 -5.83 23.09
N LYS A 42 -13.41 -4.72 23.52
CA LYS A 42 -14.33 -4.72 24.66
C LYS A 42 -15.75 -5.00 24.19
N ILE A 43 -16.32 -6.14 24.55
CA ILE A 43 -17.71 -6.48 24.24
C ILE A 43 -18.37 -7.22 25.40
N ALA A 44 -19.47 -6.67 25.91
CA ALA A 44 -20.22 -7.30 27.00
C ALA A 44 -21.17 -8.40 26.49
N SER A 45 -21.46 -9.38 27.35
CA SER A 45 -22.45 -10.42 27.05
C SER A 45 -23.81 -9.82 26.67
N GLY A 46 -24.43 -10.37 25.63
CA GLY A 46 -25.69 -9.90 25.03
C GLY A 46 -25.54 -8.71 24.09
N LYS A 47 -24.31 -8.26 23.78
CA LYS A 47 -24.04 -7.17 22.85
C LYS A 47 -23.53 -7.67 21.50
N SER A 48 -23.56 -6.75 20.53
CA SER A 48 -22.99 -6.91 19.20
C SER A 48 -22.06 -5.73 18.91
N LEU A 49 -20.91 -6.00 18.33
CA LEU A 49 -19.99 -5.00 17.80
C LEU A 49 -20.02 -5.06 16.28
N GLN A 50 -20.34 -3.93 15.64
CA GLN A 50 -20.11 -3.76 14.20
C GLN A 50 -18.64 -3.41 13.99
N ILE A 51 -18.01 -4.06 13.04
CA ILE A 51 -16.60 -3.86 12.71
C ILE A 51 -16.43 -4.07 11.21
N GLU A 52 -15.56 -3.31 10.57
CA GLU A 52 -15.14 -3.60 9.20
C GLU A 52 -13.66 -3.96 9.25
N ARG A 53 -13.35 -5.25 9.27
CA ARG A 53 -11.95 -5.72 9.36
C ARG A 53 -11.69 -6.75 8.28
N VAL A 54 -10.81 -6.43 7.34
CA VAL A 54 -10.32 -7.41 6.34
C VAL A 54 -9.46 -8.44 7.07
N LEU A 55 -9.83 -9.71 6.93
CA LEU A 55 -9.12 -10.86 7.49
C LEU A 55 -8.17 -11.49 6.47
N TRP A 56 -8.52 -11.43 5.18
CA TRP A 56 -7.74 -12.02 4.09
C TRP A 56 -8.15 -11.44 2.74
N ARG A 57 -7.26 -11.52 1.77
CA ARG A 57 -7.50 -11.06 0.40
C ARG A 57 -6.71 -11.88 -0.62
N LYS A 58 -7.14 -11.84 -1.88
CA LYS A 58 -6.44 -12.47 -2.99
C LYS A 58 -6.75 -11.78 -4.31
N ALA A 59 -5.75 -11.59 -5.15
CA ALA A 59 -6.01 -11.31 -6.56
C ALA A 59 -6.66 -12.51 -7.24
N THR A 60 -7.60 -12.24 -8.12
CA THR A 60 -8.42 -13.28 -8.72
C THR A 60 -8.98 -12.84 -10.07
N THR A 61 -9.62 -13.77 -10.77
CA THR A 61 -10.27 -13.56 -12.05
C THR A 61 -11.71 -14.06 -12.01
N ASP A 62 -12.56 -13.52 -12.88
CA ASP A 62 -13.95 -13.98 -13.01
C ASP A 62 -14.01 -15.49 -13.31
N GLY A 63 -14.84 -16.22 -12.56
CA GLY A 63 -14.97 -17.68 -12.64
C GLY A 63 -13.90 -18.48 -11.90
N GLU A 64 -12.93 -17.86 -11.22
CA GLU A 64 -11.99 -18.59 -10.37
C GLU A 64 -12.71 -19.20 -9.15
N GLU A 65 -12.45 -20.47 -8.86
CA GLU A 65 -12.91 -21.11 -7.64
C GLU A 65 -11.85 -21.00 -6.54
N VAL A 66 -12.20 -20.34 -5.44
CA VAL A 66 -11.33 -20.12 -4.30
C VAL A 66 -11.87 -20.87 -3.09
N ASN A 67 -11.04 -21.72 -2.48
CA ASN A 67 -11.35 -22.29 -1.18
C ASN A 67 -11.03 -21.28 -0.08
N VAL A 68 -12.00 -20.97 0.75
CA VAL A 68 -11.85 -20.03 1.86
C VAL A 68 -12.00 -20.82 3.15
N ASP A 69 -10.89 -20.96 3.88
CA ASP A 69 -10.83 -21.58 5.19
C ASP A 69 -10.58 -20.50 6.25
N ILE A 70 -11.49 -20.37 7.23
CA ILE A 70 -11.45 -19.37 8.28
C ILE A 70 -11.55 -20.06 9.63
N LYS A 71 -10.58 -19.81 10.50
CA LYS A 71 -10.58 -20.22 11.90
C LYS A 71 -10.63 -18.98 12.78
N ALA A 72 -11.36 -19.06 13.88
CA ALA A 72 -11.37 -18.04 14.91
C ALA A 72 -11.04 -18.68 16.26
N MET A 73 -10.17 -18.00 17.00
CA MET A 73 -9.87 -18.28 18.40
C MET A 73 -10.30 -17.09 19.24
N VAL A 74 -10.92 -17.36 20.38
CA VAL A 74 -11.35 -16.36 21.36
C VAL A 74 -10.66 -16.67 22.68
N VAL A 75 -10.02 -15.66 23.24
CA VAL A 75 -9.36 -15.72 24.54
C VAL A 75 -9.88 -14.57 25.39
N GLU A 76 -10.31 -14.88 26.60
CA GLU A 76 -10.62 -13.87 27.60
C GLU A 76 -9.34 -13.49 28.37
N GLN A 77 -9.12 -12.19 28.56
CA GLN A 77 -7.87 -11.64 29.10
C GLN A 77 -7.86 -11.50 30.64
N ASP A 78 -8.46 -12.42 31.42
CA ASP A 78 -8.31 -12.38 32.88
C ASP A 78 -7.01 -13.02 33.36
N SER A 79 -6.37 -12.35 34.33
CA SER A 79 -5.03 -12.67 34.86
C SER A 79 -4.91 -14.03 35.56
N ILE A 80 -6.01 -14.78 35.70
CA ILE A 80 -6.09 -15.99 36.54
C ILE A 80 -6.72 -17.18 35.80
N PHE A 81 -7.42 -16.95 34.67
CA PHE A 81 -8.03 -18.01 33.85
C PHE A 81 -8.01 -17.63 32.36
N SER A 82 -7.18 -18.29 31.56
CA SER A 82 -7.24 -18.15 30.10
C SER A 82 -8.26 -19.15 29.54
N ASP A 83 -9.53 -18.77 29.52
CA ASP A 83 -10.56 -19.55 28.85
C ASP A 83 -10.45 -19.34 27.33
N ILE A 84 -10.30 -20.45 26.59
CA ILE A 84 -10.05 -20.44 25.15
C ILE A 84 -11.18 -21.19 24.45
N GLY A 85 -11.69 -20.62 23.37
CA GLY A 85 -12.58 -21.30 22.44
C GLY A 85 -12.07 -21.18 21.02
N GLU A 86 -12.33 -22.20 20.21
CA GLU A 86 -11.96 -22.26 18.81
C GLU A 86 -13.17 -22.68 17.96
N GLY A 87 -13.18 -22.24 16.70
CA GLY A 87 -14.15 -22.68 15.70
C GLY A 87 -13.68 -22.33 14.30
N GLN A 88 -14.26 -23.01 13.32
CA GLN A 88 -13.80 -22.97 11.94
C GLN A 88 -14.98 -23.05 10.97
N SER A 89 -14.82 -22.44 9.80
CA SER A 89 -15.71 -22.57 8.65
C SER A 89 -14.89 -22.64 7.37
N ALA A 90 -15.25 -23.53 6.46
CA ALA A 90 -14.61 -23.67 5.17
C ALA A 90 -15.64 -23.87 4.05
N PHE A 91 -15.42 -23.25 2.89
CA PHE A 91 -16.30 -23.42 1.74
C PHE A 91 -15.60 -22.98 0.44
N LEU A 92 -16.13 -23.48 -0.68
CA LEU A 92 -15.74 -23.05 -2.01
C LEU A 92 -16.51 -21.79 -2.42
N TYR A 93 -15.83 -20.84 -3.04
CA TYR A 93 -16.38 -19.60 -3.56
C TYR A 93 -16.01 -19.42 -5.03
N GLU A 94 -17.02 -19.34 -5.89
CA GLU A 94 -16.84 -18.99 -7.30
C GLU A 94 -16.87 -17.46 -7.44
N VAL A 95 -15.78 -16.90 -7.94
CA VAL A 95 -15.58 -15.45 -8.03
C VAL A 95 -16.40 -14.88 -9.18
N SER A 96 -17.13 -13.79 -8.91
CA SER A 96 -17.82 -12.98 -9.91
C SER A 96 -17.75 -11.48 -9.56
N PRO A 97 -17.66 -10.54 -10.52
CA PRO A 97 -17.47 -9.10 -10.28
C PRO A 97 -18.49 -8.41 -9.37
N LEU A 98 -19.61 -9.07 -9.07
CA LEU A 98 -20.69 -8.56 -8.21
C LEU A 98 -21.14 -9.59 -7.17
N SER A 99 -20.44 -10.72 -7.02
CA SER A 99 -20.80 -11.70 -6.02
C SER A 99 -20.37 -11.19 -4.65
N ALA A 100 -21.31 -11.22 -3.71
CA ALA A 100 -21.03 -11.09 -2.30
C ALA A 100 -21.66 -12.29 -1.59
N LYS A 101 -20.97 -12.82 -0.59
CA LYS A 101 -21.50 -13.92 0.22
C LYS A 101 -21.27 -13.60 1.68
N SER A 102 -22.36 -13.60 2.44
CA SER A 102 -22.28 -13.52 3.90
C SER A 102 -22.31 -14.92 4.48
N LEU A 103 -21.53 -15.13 5.53
CA LEU A 103 -21.50 -16.37 6.29
C LEU A 103 -21.45 -16.06 7.78
N GLU A 104 -21.98 -16.98 8.58
CA GLU A 104 -21.88 -16.92 10.02
C GLU A 104 -21.34 -18.22 10.56
N PHE A 105 -20.45 -18.14 11.53
CA PHE A 105 -20.01 -19.30 12.30
C PHE A 105 -19.82 -18.92 13.77
N GLN A 106 -19.84 -19.93 14.63
CA GLN A 106 -19.84 -19.75 16.07
C GLN A 106 -18.61 -20.36 16.72
N VAL A 107 -18.12 -19.70 17.75
CA VAL A 107 -17.11 -20.19 18.68
C VAL A 107 -17.69 -20.22 20.06
N ASN A 108 -17.57 -21.37 20.74
CA ASN A 108 -18.00 -21.53 22.12
C ASN A 108 -16.78 -21.52 23.04
N VAL A 109 -16.78 -20.64 24.04
CA VAL A 109 -15.76 -20.56 25.08
C VAL A 109 -16.37 -21.09 26.38
N SER A 110 -15.75 -22.09 26.98
CA SER A 110 -16.21 -22.67 28.25
C SER A 110 -15.28 -22.29 29.38
N ALA A 111 -15.82 -21.66 30.42
CA ALA A 111 -15.02 -21.27 31.58
C ALA A 111 -14.59 -22.46 32.43
N LYS A 112 -13.32 -22.49 32.86
CA LYS A 112 -12.79 -23.52 33.77
C LYS A 112 -13.18 -23.24 35.22
N GLY A 113 -13.92 -24.15 35.87
CA GLY A 113 -14.29 -24.06 37.30
C GLY A 113 -15.60 -24.76 37.69
N GLU A 114 -15.98 -24.69 38.97
CA GLU A 114 -17.30 -25.14 39.44
C GLU A 114 -18.41 -24.23 38.90
N GLY A 115 -19.38 -24.82 38.18
CA GLY A 115 -20.41 -24.07 37.46
C GLY A 115 -19.98 -23.71 36.04
N LYS A 116 -20.01 -24.69 35.13
CA LYS A 116 -19.64 -24.55 33.71
C LYS A 116 -20.43 -23.41 33.04
N LYS A 117 -19.78 -22.27 32.81
CA LYS A 117 -20.31 -21.14 32.03
C LYS A 117 -19.87 -21.31 30.59
N THR A 118 -20.78 -21.14 29.63
CA THR A 118 -20.44 -21.17 28.19
C THR A 118 -20.84 -19.85 27.56
N ALA A 119 -19.86 -19.17 26.98
CA ALA A 119 -20.05 -18.01 26.11
C ALA A 119 -20.08 -18.49 24.66
N THR A 120 -20.91 -17.86 23.83
CA THR A 120 -20.98 -18.12 22.39
C THR A 120 -20.73 -16.83 21.64
N PHE A 121 -19.72 -16.84 20.79
CA PHE A 121 -19.37 -15.77 19.88
C PHE A 121 -19.80 -16.14 18.47
N THR A 122 -20.66 -15.33 17.86
CA THR A 122 -21.05 -15.48 16.45
C THR A 122 -20.32 -14.42 15.63
N PHE A 123 -19.59 -14.86 14.61
CA PHE A 123 -18.89 -13.99 13.68
C PHE A 123 -19.68 -13.91 12.38
N SER A 124 -20.04 -12.69 11.96
CA SER A 124 -20.59 -12.46 10.62
C SER A 124 -19.45 -12.02 9.72
N ILE A 125 -19.14 -12.85 8.73
CA ILE A 125 -18.11 -12.60 7.72
C ILE A 125 -18.79 -12.29 6.38
N GLU A 126 -18.22 -11.35 5.64
CA GLU A 126 -18.59 -11.08 4.26
C GLU A 126 -17.42 -11.40 3.34
N ILE A 127 -17.74 -12.01 2.22
CA ILE A 127 -16.85 -12.20 1.11
C ILE A 127 -17.29 -11.25 0.02
N GLY A 128 -16.41 -10.33 -0.35
CA GLY A 128 -16.67 -9.36 -1.40
C GLY A 128 -15.68 -9.51 -2.54
N VAL A 129 -16.15 -9.25 -3.76
CA VAL A 129 -15.29 -9.08 -4.92
C VAL A 129 -15.33 -7.61 -5.32
N ARG A 130 -14.17 -7.02 -5.60
CA ARG A 130 -14.08 -5.68 -6.20
C ARG A 130 -13.17 -5.71 -7.41
N GLU A 131 -13.49 -4.90 -8.41
CA GLU A 131 -12.54 -4.62 -9.50
C GLU A 131 -11.41 -3.75 -8.94
N ALA A 132 -10.16 -4.06 -9.31
CA ALA A 132 -9.05 -3.18 -9.01
C ALA A 132 -9.15 -1.89 -9.85
N ASP A 133 -9.25 -0.74 -9.20
CA ASP A 133 -9.27 0.56 -9.89
C ASP A 133 -7.84 1.07 -10.09
N TYR A 134 -7.32 0.86 -11.29
CA TYR A 134 -6.02 1.38 -11.72
C TYR A 134 -6.11 2.75 -12.41
N SER A 135 -7.28 3.40 -12.45
CA SER A 135 -7.46 4.62 -13.24
C SER A 135 -6.59 5.78 -12.77
N ARG A 136 -6.36 5.91 -11.46
CA ARG A 136 -5.45 6.92 -10.88
C ARG A 136 -4.00 6.60 -11.23
N PHE A 137 -3.62 5.34 -11.14
CA PHE A 137 -2.31 4.86 -11.55
C PHE A 137 -2.04 5.10 -13.04
N ASP A 138 -2.94 4.70 -13.93
CA ASP A 138 -2.76 4.85 -15.37
C ASP A 138 -2.54 6.32 -15.75
N LYS A 139 -3.30 7.24 -15.13
CA LYS A 139 -3.13 8.68 -15.34
C LYS A 139 -1.84 9.24 -14.73
N ALA A 140 -1.45 8.77 -13.53
CA ALA A 140 -0.21 9.18 -12.90
C ALA A 140 1.01 8.71 -13.71
N LEU A 141 1.00 7.46 -14.16
CA LEU A 141 2.03 6.89 -15.01
C LEU A 141 2.13 7.65 -16.34
N GLU A 142 1.00 7.90 -17.01
CA GLU A 142 0.99 8.67 -18.26
C GLU A 142 1.59 10.07 -18.06
N TYR A 143 1.13 10.80 -17.04
CA TYR A 143 1.61 12.14 -16.74
C TYR A 143 3.11 12.15 -16.43
N MET A 144 3.57 11.26 -15.56
CA MET A 144 4.95 11.26 -15.07
C MET A 144 5.93 10.74 -16.12
N TYR A 145 5.53 9.75 -16.91
CA TYR A 145 6.30 9.34 -18.09
C TYR A 145 6.50 10.49 -19.07
N GLN A 146 5.44 11.26 -19.37
CA GLN A 146 5.55 12.43 -20.24
C GLN A 146 6.49 13.49 -19.66
N GLU A 147 6.40 13.78 -18.36
CA GLU A 147 7.30 14.69 -17.66
C GLU A 147 8.77 14.20 -17.71
N MET A 148 9.02 12.91 -17.52
CA MET A 148 10.38 12.33 -17.58
C MET A 148 10.99 12.51 -18.97
N VAL A 149 10.29 12.05 -20.01
CA VAL A 149 10.82 12.07 -21.39
C VAL A 149 10.91 13.50 -21.95
N THR A 150 9.95 14.37 -21.62
CA THR A 150 9.96 15.76 -22.09
C THR A 150 11.06 16.57 -21.40
N ASN A 151 11.17 16.47 -20.07
CA ASN A 151 12.12 17.26 -19.32
C ASN A 151 13.56 16.82 -19.62
N ALA A 152 13.82 15.51 -19.79
CA ALA A 152 15.13 14.98 -20.20
C ALA A 152 15.63 15.49 -21.56
N GLN A 153 14.73 15.97 -22.43
CA GLN A 153 15.04 16.55 -23.74
C GLN A 153 14.93 18.08 -23.76
N SER A 154 14.70 18.71 -22.61
CA SER A 154 14.49 20.15 -22.55
C SER A 154 15.80 20.93 -22.70
N GLN A 155 15.71 22.16 -23.22
CA GLN A 155 16.85 23.09 -23.26
C GLN A 155 17.46 23.32 -21.86
N ALA A 156 16.64 23.27 -20.81
CA ALA A 156 17.13 23.41 -19.44
C ALA A 156 18.09 22.28 -19.06
N VAL A 157 17.81 21.03 -19.46
CA VAL A 157 18.70 19.88 -19.25
C VAL A 157 19.97 20.02 -20.09
N GLU A 158 19.87 20.43 -21.35
CA GLU A 158 21.04 20.68 -22.20
C GLU A 158 21.96 21.75 -21.62
N ASP A 159 21.39 22.84 -21.11
CA ASP A 159 22.14 23.92 -20.46
C ASP A 159 22.86 23.44 -19.19
N ILE A 160 22.20 22.63 -18.37
CA ILE A 160 22.80 22.05 -17.15
C ILE A 160 23.96 21.14 -17.53
N LYS A 161 23.75 20.27 -18.53
CA LYS A 161 24.77 19.37 -19.05
C LYS A 161 25.99 20.14 -19.57
N ALA A 162 25.76 21.19 -20.36
CA ALA A 162 26.84 22.03 -20.88
C ALA A 162 27.66 22.70 -19.76
N GLU A 163 27.03 23.09 -18.65
CA GLU A 163 27.74 23.61 -17.47
C GLU A 163 28.57 22.51 -16.78
N LEU A 164 28.03 21.29 -16.63
CA LEU A 164 28.77 20.15 -16.08
C LEU A 164 29.96 19.76 -16.94
N ASP A 165 29.80 19.70 -18.27
CA ASP A 165 30.88 19.41 -19.23
C ASP A 165 32.02 20.44 -19.17
N GLN A 166 31.71 21.68 -18.76
CA GLN A 166 32.69 22.75 -18.54
C GLN A 166 33.27 22.76 -17.11
N GLY A 167 32.92 21.80 -16.26
CA GLY A 167 33.33 21.74 -14.86
C GLY A 167 32.67 22.78 -13.95
N LYS A 168 31.57 23.42 -14.39
CA LYS A 168 30.86 24.48 -13.65
C LYS A 168 29.76 23.89 -12.77
N THR A 169 30.11 22.94 -11.90
CA THR A 169 29.16 22.19 -11.07
C THR A 169 28.21 23.07 -10.25
N LEU A 170 28.70 24.15 -9.62
CA LEU A 170 27.83 25.04 -8.83
C LEU A 170 26.76 25.75 -9.69
N SER A 171 27.10 26.13 -10.93
CA SER A 171 26.18 26.76 -11.88
C SER A 171 25.10 25.77 -12.33
N ALA A 172 25.52 24.54 -12.68
CA ALA A 172 24.62 23.44 -13.01
C ALA A 172 23.63 23.16 -11.87
N LEU A 173 24.10 23.13 -10.62
CA LEU A 173 23.26 22.89 -9.45
C LEU A 173 22.28 24.02 -9.16
N LEU A 174 22.67 25.28 -9.37
CA LEU A 174 21.76 26.41 -9.21
C LEU A 174 20.66 26.41 -10.28
N LYS A 175 20.99 26.02 -11.52
CA LYS A 175 20.02 25.80 -12.60
C LYS A 175 19.09 24.63 -12.28
N TRP A 176 19.62 23.50 -11.82
CA TRP A 176 18.81 22.34 -11.40
C TRP A 176 17.85 22.72 -10.27
N ARG A 177 18.36 23.35 -9.22
CA ARG A 177 17.58 23.81 -8.06
C ARG A 177 16.40 24.70 -8.46
N SER A 178 16.58 25.61 -9.43
CA SER A 178 15.51 26.53 -9.82
C SER A 178 14.31 25.81 -10.46
N LEU A 179 14.52 24.59 -10.95
CA LEU A 179 13.52 23.76 -11.62
C LEU A 179 12.81 22.82 -10.64
N VAL A 180 13.51 22.29 -9.62
CA VAL A 180 13.00 21.24 -8.72
C VAL A 180 12.61 21.70 -7.32
N LYS A 181 12.94 22.93 -6.91
CA LYS A 181 12.55 23.45 -5.59
C LYS A 181 11.03 23.53 -5.44
N GLU A 182 10.56 23.65 -4.20
CA GLU A 182 9.15 23.90 -3.89
C GLU A 182 8.53 25.00 -4.78
N ASN A 183 7.35 24.71 -5.34
CA ASN A 183 6.58 25.53 -6.27
C ASN A 183 7.26 25.82 -7.62
N ALA A 184 8.33 25.11 -7.98
CA ALA A 184 8.97 25.23 -9.28
C ALA A 184 8.29 24.36 -10.35
N VAL A 185 8.76 24.49 -11.59
CA VAL A 185 8.15 23.83 -12.75
C VAL A 185 8.26 22.31 -12.71
N TRP A 186 9.22 21.74 -12.00
CA TRP A 186 9.37 20.29 -11.78
C TRP A 186 9.07 19.89 -10.33
N ASP A 187 8.32 20.73 -9.59
CA ASP A 187 7.68 20.29 -8.34
C ASP A 187 6.38 19.55 -8.68
N HIS A 188 6.46 18.22 -8.79
CA HIS A 188 5.33 17.38 -9.21
C HIS A 188 4.40 17.01 -8.06
N LYS A 189 4.88 16.96 -6.82
CA LYS A 189 4.08 16.54 -5.65
C LYS A 189 2.74 17.31 -5.56
N PRO A 190 2.68 18.65 -5.58
CA PRO A 190 1.39 19.36 -5.55
C PRO A 190 0.52 19.14 -6.79
N LYS A 191 1.13 18.92 -7.97
CA LYS A 191 0.39 18.67 -9.22
C LYS A 191 -0.24 17.29 -9.25
N LEU A 192 0.47 16.27 -8.77
CA LEU A 192 -0.02 14.91 -8.62
C LEU A 192 -1.16 14.89 -7.60
N ALA A 193 -0.98 15.58 -6.47
CA ALA A 193 -2.01 15.73 -5.46
C ALA A 193 -3.27 16.40 -6.04
N GLU A 194 -3.13 17.51 -6.76
CA GLU A 194 -4.27 18.20 -7.37
C GLU A 194 -4.99 17.35 -8.43
N LYS A 195 -4.25 16.64 -9.29
CA LYS A 195 -4.82 15.91 -10.43
C LYS A 195 -5.44 14.57 -10.04
N PHE A 196 -4.85 13.88 -9.06
CA PHE A 196 -5.11 12.46 -8.83
C PHE A 196 -5.46 12.13 -7.38
N ILE A 197 -5.30 13.05 -6.44
CA ILE A 197 -5.55 12.79 -5.02
C ILE A 197 -6.67 13.66 -4.49
N LYS A 198 -6.76 14.94 -4.86
CA LYS A 198 -7.63 15.96 -4.24
C LYS A 198 -9.08 15.54 -3.92
N ASP A 199 -9.66 14.64 -4.71
CA ASP A 199 -11.03 14.16 -4.53
C ASP A 199 -11.15 12.86 -3.71
N SER A 200 -10.03 12.36 -3.14
CA SER A 200 -9.91 11.18 -2.30
C SER A 200 -8.84 11.43 -1.23
N ASP A 201 -9.13 11.14 0.04
CA ASP A 201 -8.11 11.23 1.10
C ASP A 201 -7.04 10.11 1.00
N ASP A 202 -7.02 9.37 -0.13
CA ASP A 202 -6.10 8.29 -0.43
C ASP A 202 -4.89 8.79 -1.24
N TYR A 203 -3.72 8.80 -0.58
CA TYR A 203 -2.45 9.22 -1.17
C TYR A 203 -1.66 8.06 -1.79
N TYR A 204 -2.22 6.87 -1.85
CA TYR A 204 -1.56 5.68 -2.38
C TYR A 204 -2.19 5.28 -3.72
N LEU A 205 -1.36 4.69 -4.58
CA LEU A 205 -1.73 4.30 -5.94
C LEU A 205 -1.38 2.84 -6.17
N PRO A 206 -2.33 1.99 -6.62
CA PRO A 206 -2.03 0.62 -6.99
C PRO A 206 -1.21 0.59 -8.28
N ILE A 207 -0.17 -0.23 -8.37
CA ILE A 207 0.60 -0.40 -9.61
C ILE A 207 0.16 -1.68 -10.33
N ARG A 208 -0.13 -1.61 -11.63
CA ARG A 208 -0.48 -2.81 -12.41
C ARG A 208 0.63 -3.85 -12.32
N GLY A 209 0.26 -5.09 -11.99
CA GLY A 209 1.22 -6.17 -11.71
C GLY A 209 1.41 -6.42 -10.22
N ASP A 210 0.93 -5.51 -9.37
CA ASP A 210 0.78 -5.72 -7.93
C ASP A 210 -0.68 -5.51 -7.51
N THR A 211 -1.14 -6.39 -6.65
CA THR A 211 -2.52 -6.44 -6.18
C THR A 211 -2.63 -6.35 -4.67
N GLU A 212 -1.49 -6.43 -3.97
CA GLU A 212 -1.42 -6.51 -2.52
C GLU A 212 -1.01 -5.17 -1.91
N HIS A 213 -0.25 -4.38 -2.67
CA HIS A 213 0.31 -3.12 -2.19
C HIS A 213 -0.12 -1.92 -3.02
N GLU A 214 -0.05 -0.75 -2.39
CA GLU A 214 -0.20 0.54 -3.03
C GLU A 214 0.96 1.45 -2.64
N PHE A 215 1.38 2.27 -3.59
CA PHE A 215 2.59 3.07 -3.47
C PHE A 215 2.23 4.53 -3.22
N PHE A 216 2.92 5.15 -2.29
CA PHE A 216 2.70 6.54 -1.96
C PHE A 216 2.98 7.41 -3.19
N TYR A 217 2.08 8.33 -3.52
CA TYR A 217 2.12 9.07 -4.78
C TYR A 217 3.41 9.88 -5.02
N ASP A 218 4.19 10.15 -3.97
CA ASP A 218 5.35 11.02 -4.09
C ASP A 218 6.57 10.31 -4.71
N ILE A 219 6.58 8.98 -4.73
CA ILE A 219 7.65 8.18 -5.36
C ILE A 219 7.83 8.58 -6.81
N TRP A 220 6.74 8.96 -7.50
CA TRP A 220 6.78 9.37 -8.90
C TRP A 220 7.65 10.62 -9.12
N SER A 221 7.55 11.61 -8.22
CA SER A 221 8.34 12.84 -8.30
C SER A 221 9.83 12.56 -8.07
N ASN A 222 10.15 11.61 -7.19
CA ASN A 222 11.52 11.21 -6.89
C ASN A 222 12.13 10.37 -8.03
N VAL A 223 11.36 9.47 -8.63
CA VAL A 223 11.77 8.74 -9.86
C VAL A 223 12.06 9.71 -10.99
N HIS A 224 11.23 10.75 -11.18
CA HIS A 224 11.49 11.83 -12.13
C HIS A 224 12.81 12.54 -11.84
N TYR A 225 13.05 12.92 -10.58
CA TYR A 225 14.27 13.61 -10.14
C TYR A 225 15.52 12.82 -10.54
N GLY A 226 15.56 11.52 -10.21
CA GLY A 226 16.70 10.65 -10.55
C GLY A 226 16.91 10.50 -12.06
N PHE A 227 15.83 10.30 -12.81
CA PHE A 227 15.88 10.09 -14.26
C PHE A 227 16.35 11.34 -15.01
N VAL A 228 15.71 12.49 -14.76
CA VAL A 228 16.04 13.73 -15.45
C VAL A 228 17.38 14.28 -14.98
N GLY A 229 17.71 14.14 -13.69
CA GLY A 229 19.02 14.51 -13.17
C GLY A 229 20.16 13.73 -13.84
N SER A 230 19.97 12.43 -14.02
CA SER A 230 20.93 11.58 -14.74
C SER A 230 21.04 11.95 -16.21
N SER A 231 19.92 12.34 -16.85
CA SER A 231 19.92 12.84 -18.23
C SER A 231 20.73 14.13 -18.42
N ALA A 232 20.72 15.00 -17.39
CA ALA A 232 21.52 16.21 -17.35
C ALA A 232 23.02 15.95 -17.12
N GLY A 233 23.40 14.73 -16.75
CA GLY A 233 24.80 14.33 -16.55
C GLY A 233 25.29 14.43 -15.12
N PHE A 234 24.40 14.60 -14.13
CA PHE A 234 24.77 14.46 -12.73
C PHE A 234 25.09 13.00 -12.41
N ASP A 235 26.11 12.77 -11.56
CA ASP A 235 26.38 11.45 -11.00
C ASP A 235 25.41 11.10 -9.86
N SER A 236 25.34 9.81 -9.51
CA SER A 236 24.42 9.29 -8.50
C SER A 236 24.66 9.89 -7.12
N ASP A 237 25.92 10.01 -6.68
CA ASP A 237 26.27 10.55 -5.36
C ASP A 237 25.81 12.01 -5.23
N THR A 238 26.02 12.78 -6.29
CA THR A 238 25.53 14.15 -6.45
C THR A 238 24.01 14.20 -6.31
N LEU A 239 23.26 13.41 -7.08
CA LEU A 239 21.78 13.44 -7.04
C LEU A 239 21.22 13.13 -5.66
N HIS A 240 21.70 12.06 -5.01
CA HIS A 240 21.29 11.70 -3.65
C HIS A 240 21.66 12.76 -2.63
N LYS A 241 22.88 13.30 -2.71
CA LYS A 241 23.32 14.38 -1.80
C LYS A 241 22.46 15.64 -1.94
N TYR A 242 21.95 15.93 -3.13
CA TYR A 242 21.14 17.12 -3.37
C TYR A 242 19.65 16.91 -3.11
N ALA A 243 19.15 15.67 -3.22
CA ALA A 243 17.82 15.30 -2.73
C ALA A 243 17.72 15.47 -1.20
N SER A 244 18.74 15.03 -0.44
CA SER A 244 18.83 15.23 1.03
C SER A 244 19.13 16.65 1.51
N ALA A 245 19.51 17.56 0.61
CA ALA A 245 19.97 18.89 0.98
C ALA A 245 18.81 19.86 1.28
N SER A 246 18.46 20.00 2.55
CA SER A 246 17.44 20.95 3.03
C SER A 246 17.65 22.41 2.58
N TRP A 247 18.90 22.86 2.40
CA TRP A 247 19.22 24.22 1.91
C TRP A 247 18.96 24.43 0.41
N ILE A 248 18.80 23.35 -0.35
CA ILE A 248 18.41 23.39 -1.77
C ILE A 248 16.89 23.43 -1.93
N GLY A 249 16.12 23.11 -0.88
CA GLY A 249 14.66 23.09 -0.92
C GLY A 249 14.09 21.81 -1.51
N ALA A 250 14.86 20.72 -1.51
CA ALA A 250 14.43 19.39 -1.95
C ALA A 250 13.74 18.56 -0.83
N GLY A 251 13.60 19.12 0.37
CA GLY A 251 13.02 18.43 1.53
C GLY A 251 14.07 17.76 2.42
N LYS A 252 13.62 16.96 3.41
CA LYS A 252 14.47 16.01 4.12
C LYS A 252 14.25 14.66 3.45
N GLU A 253 15.26 14.17 2.74
CA GLU A 253 15.23 12.83 2.12
C GLU A 253 15.13 11.75 3.20
N ASP A 254 14.20 10.83 3.02
CA ASP A 254 14.15 9.57 3.76
C ASP A 254 14.62 8.38 2.91
N LYS A 255 14.58 7.18 3.48
CA LYS A 255 15.04 5.96 2.79
C LYS A 255 14.19 5.64 1.56
N GLY A 256 12.91 6.03 1.57
CA GLY A 256 11.98 5.86 0.47
C GLY A 256 12.26 6.81 -0.68
N ASP A 257 12.50 8.08 -0.36
CA ASP A 257 12.94 9.09 -1.33
C ASP A 257 14.23 8.61 -2.03
N TYR A 258 15.22 8.15 -1.26
CA TYR A 258 16.50 7.64 -1.78
C TYR A 258 16.31 6.49 -2.78
N LEU A 259 15.51 5.47 -2.41
CA LEU A 259 15.23 4.34 -3.30
C LEU A 259 14.53 4.80 -4.58
N SER A 260 13.57 5.72 -4.46
CA SER A 260 12.82 6.26 -5.60
C SER A 260 13.72 7.07 -6.55
N VAL A 261 14.63 7.89 -6.02
CA VAL A 261 15.66 8.58 -6.82
C VAL A 261 16.56 7.55 -7.52
N GLN A 262 16.96 6.49 -6.81
CA GLN A 262 17.80 5.44 -7.38
C GLN A 262 17.11 4.71 -8.55
N ILE A 263 15.81 4.40 -8.43
CA ILE A 263 15.01 3.83 -9.53
C ILE A 263 15.07 4.75 -10.75
N GLY A 264 14.90 6.06 -10.57
CA GLY A 264 15.02 7.04 -11.65
C GLY A 264 16.39 7.01 -12.35
N ILE A 265 17.46 6.97 -11.57
CA ILE A 265 18.84 6.85 -12.06
C ILE A 265 19.01 5.57 -12.90
N ASP A 266 18.53 4.45 -12.39
CA ASP A 266 18.66 3.14 -13.03
C ASP A 266 17.85 3.06 -14.33
N LEU A 267 16.65 3.63 -14.36
CA LEU A 267 15.85 3.79 -15.58
C LEU A 267 16.59 4.58 -16.66
N TRP A 268 17.24 5.70 -16.32
CA TRP A 268 18.03 6.46 -17.29
C TRP A 268 19.22 5.66 -17.80
N ASN A 269 19.96 5.02 -16.90
CA ASN A 269 21.14 4.21 -17.25
C ASN A 269 20.79 3.05 -18.17
N LYS A 270 19.63 2.42 -17.95
CA LYS A 270 19.18 1.24 -18.70
C LYS A 270 18.51 1.60 -20.03
N TYR A 271 17.65 2.60 -20.05
CA TYR A 271 16.75 2.86 -21.18
C TYR A 271 16.99 4.20 -21.88
N GLN A 272 17.46 5.22 -21.16
CA GLN A 272 17.55 6.60 -21.66
C GLN A 272 16.21 7.01 -22.32
N LEU A 273 16.24 7.61 -23.51
CA LEU A 273 15.04 8.00 -24.27
C LEU A 273 14.31 6.83 -24.95
N LYS A 274 14.81 5.60 -24.83
CA LYS A 274 14.09 4.40 -25.30
C LYS A 274 13.11 3.85 -24.25
N LEU A 275 13.01 4.50 -23.09
CA LEU A 275 12.09 4.17 -22.01
C LEU A 275 10.66 4.07 -22.55
N ALA A 276 9.96 2.98 -22.23
CA ALA A 276 8.52 2.86 -22.40
C ALA A 276 7.79 3.08 -21.06
N PRO A 277 6.49 3.44 -21.07
CA PRO A 277 5.73 3.59 -19.83
C PRO A 277 5.77 2.35 -18.92
N ALA A 278 5.70 1.14 -19.50
CA ALA A 278 5.76 -0.10 -18.74
C ALA A 278 7.09 -0.31 -18.00
N ASP A 279 8.21 0.16 -18.55
CA ASP A 279 9.52 0.05 -17.91
C ASP A 279 9.55 0.79 -16.56
N VAL A 280 8.81 1.91 -16.44
CA VAL A 280 8.74 2.69 -15.21
C VAL A 280 8.04 1.89 -14.11
N SER A 281 6.87 1.33 -14.40
CA SER A 281 6.14 0.52 -13.42
C SER A 281 6.90 -0.77 -13.09
N ASP A 282 7.50 -1.43 -14.08
CA ASP A 282 8.23 -2.68 -13.89
C ASP A 282 9.46 -2.48 -13.01
N GLU A 283 10.22 -1.39 -13.19
CA GLU A 283 11.37 -1.10 -12.35
C GLU A 283 10.95 -0.75 -10.91
N ILE A 284 9.84 0.00 -10.71
CA ILE A 284 9.30 0.25 -9.36
C ILE A 284 8.92 -1.07 -8.68
N LEU A 285 8.17 -1.94 -9.36
CA LEU A 285 7.76 -3.24 -8.81
C LEU A 285 8.94 -4.17 -8.55
N SER A 286 10.00 -4.10 -9.35
CA SER A 286 11.22 -4.87 -9.11
C SER A 286 11.88 -4.53 -7.77
N ARG A 287 11.58 -3.36 -7.19
CA ARG A 287 12.07 -2.87 -5.89
C ARG A 287 11.05 -3.01 -4.75
N LEU A 288 9.92 -3.68 -4.98
CA LEU A 288 8.85 -3.83 -3.97
C LEU A 288 9.39 -4.34 -2.62
N GLN A 289 10.26 -5.35 -2.63
CA GLN A 289 10.81 -5.91 -1.39
C GLN A 289 11.68 -4.90 -0.61
N GLU A 290 12.39 -4.01 -1.30
CA GLU A 290 13.16 -2.96 -0.65
C GLU A 290 12.24 -1.90 -0.02
N TYR A 291 11.15 -1.53 -0.71
CA TYR A 291 10.14 -0.65 -0.14
C TYR A 291 9.46 -1.25 1.09
N LEU A 292 9.11 -2.53 1.07
CA LEU A 292 8.53 -3.24 2.21
C LEU A 292 9.48 -3.24 3.41
N GLN A 293 10.77 -3.54 3.20
CA GLN A 293 11.76 -3.49 4.27
C GLN A 293 11.93 -2.08 4.83
N ILE A 294 11.93 -1.04 3.97
CA ILE A 294 11.99 0.35 4.42
C ILE A 294 10.78 0.69 5.29
N GLN A 295 9.58 0.29 4.88
CA GLN A 295 8.35 0.55 5.63
C GLN A 295 8.36 -0.15 7.00
N GLU A 296 8.89 -1.37 7.06
CA GLU A 296 9.04 -2.14 8.31
C GLU A 296 10.08 -1.51 9.25
N ASP A 297 11.26 -1.20 8.75
CA ASP A 297 12.37 -0.63 9.53
C ASP A 297 12.08 0.81 9.98
N TYR A 298 11.30 1.55 9.17
CA TYR A 298 10.99 2.96 9.38
C TYR A 298 9.49 3.25 9.20
N PRO A 299 8.63 2.89 10.18
CA PRO A 299 7.17 3.04 10.04
C PRO A 299 6.65 4.47 9.82
N GLY A 300 7.48 5.50 10.02
CA GLY A 300 7.16 6.89 9.74
C GLY A 300 7.48 7.37 8.31
N VAL A 301 8.13 6.53 7.52
CA VAL A 301 8.36 6.75 6.08
C VAL A 301 7.12 6.24 5.33
N LEU A 302 6.63 7.01 4.36
CA LEU A 302 5.45 6.65 3.57
C LEU A 302 5.92 6.27 2.16
N VAL A 303 5.93 4.97 1.86
CA VAL A 303 6.38 4.49 0.55
C VAL A 303 5.45 3.48 -0.07
N VAL A 304 5.09 2.48 0.72
CA VAL A 304 4.25 1.38 0.30
C VAL A 304 3.41 1.02 1.50
N ILE A 305 2.12 0.84 1.26
CA ILE A 305 1.26 0.21 2.25
C ILE A 305 0.81 -1.11 1.69
N ASP A 306 0.70 -2.09 2.57
CA ASP A 306 -0.29 -3.13 2.36
C ASP A 306 -1.63 -2.43 2.15
N TRP A 307 -2.43 -2.89 1.20
CA TRP A 307 -3.80 -2.40 0.98
C TRP A 307 -4.74 -2.61 2.21
N LEU A 308 -4.17 -3.04 3.34
CA LEU A 308 -4.82 -3.46 4.59
C LEU A 308 -5.21 -2.22 5.37
N ASP A 309 -6.39 -1.70 5.04
CA ASP A 309 -7.34 -1.23 6.04
C ASP A 309 -8.74 -0.96 5.47
N GLY A 310 -9.05 -1.41 4.25
CA GLY A 310 -10.40 -1.23 3.66
C GLY A 310 -10.84 0.22 3.50
N ASN A 311 -9.98 1.18 3.87
CA ASN A 311 -10.16 2.60 3.72
C ASN A 311 -9.59 3.01 2.37
N LEU A 312 -10.32 2.68 1.30
CA LEU A 312 -10.66 3.79 0.41
C LEU A 312 -11.53 4.69 1.28
N LYS A 313 -10.96 5.80 1.76
CA LYS A 313 -11.84 6.95 1.96
C LYS A 313 -12.15 7.54 0.60
#